data_AF-A0A1Y4J7I0-F1
#
_entry.id   AF-A0A1Y4J7I0-F1
#
_cell.length_a   1.000
_cell.length_b   1.000
_cell.length_c   1.000
_cell.angle_alpha   90.00
_cell.angle_beta   90.00
_cell.angle_gamma   90.00
#
_symmetry.space_group_name_H-M   'P 1'
#
loop_
_entity.id
_entity.type
_entity.pdbx_description
1 polymer ?
#
loop_
_entity_poly.entity_id
_entity_poly.type
_entity_poly.pdbx_seq_one_letter_code
_entity_poly.pdbx_strand_id
1 'polypeptide(L)'
;MATLKHINSKNADYGAAEQYLLFEHDEFTMKPVLDETGRLIPREDYRLSTLNCGGEDFAVACMRANLRYGKNQRREDVKSHHYIISFDPRDGPDNGLTVDRAQALGEQFCKEHFPGHQALVCTHPDGHNHSGNIHVHIVINSLRIEEVPFLPYMDRPADTKAGCKHRCTNAALRYFKSEVMEMCHREGLYQIDLLNGSKNRVTDREYWAQKKGQAALDKQNAPMIAGGITPRQTKFETNKEKLRQTIRAALSAATSFENFSSLLLREGVAVKESRGRLSYLTPDRTKPITARKLGDDFDRAAVLAVLEQNAQRGVTVRSIPQPQPYAAKDADGVQRLVDIEQKMAEGKGKGYEHWAKIHNIKQMAKTLNVYQQYGFTSPEQLEAAFDTAYEEMRQTSG
;
A
#
# COMPACT_ATOMS: atom_id res chain seq x y z
N MET A 1 3.20 5.89 4.10
CA MET A 1 3.11 4.52 4.62
C MET A 1 3.18 3.58 3.45
N ALA A 2 3.77 2.40 3.62
CA ALA A 2 3.92 1.44 2.52
C ALA A 2 2.59 1.06 1.85
N THR A 3 2.52 1.07 0.51
CA THR A 3 1.34 0.65 -0.27
C THR A 3 1.73 -0.27 -1.41
N LEU A 4 0.78 -1.11 -1.86
CA LEU A 4 0.95 -1.98 -3.03
C LEU A 4 -0.16 -1.70 -4.06
N LYS A 5 0.25 -1.32 -5.28
CA LYS A 5 -0.62 -1.16 -6.44
C LYS A 5 -0.34 -2.26 -7.46
N HIS A 6 -1.37 -2.72 -8.15
CA HIS A 6 -1.26 -3.68 -9.25
C HIS A 6 -1.98 -3.14 -10.49
N ILE A 7 -1.32 -3.25 -11.64
CA ILE A 7 -1.84 -2.88 -12.96
C ILE A 7 -1.54 -4.05 -13.90
N ASN A 8 -2.52 -4.43 -14.73
CA ASN A 8 -2.26 -5.33 -15.84
C ASN A 8 -2.07 -4.54 -17.13
N SER A 9 -1.13 -4.97 -17.96
CA SER A 9 -0.87 -4.34 -19.26
C SER A 9 -1.20 -5.31 -20.38
N LYS A 10 -1.88 -4.78 -21.40
CA LYS A 10 -2.13 -5.43 -22.68
C LYS A 10 -1.24 -4.87 -23.79
N ASN A 11 -0.29 -3.99 -23.44
CA ASN A 11 0.59 -3.37 -24.41
C ASN A 11 1.56 -4.40 -25.01
N ALA A 12 1.55 -4.53 -26.34
CA ALA A 12 2.43 -5.44 -27.08
C ALA A 12 3.89 -5.03 -27.04
N ASP A 13 4.14 -3.73 -26.86
CA ASP A 13 5.47 -3.19 -26.68
C ASP A 13 5.91 -3.36 -25.22
N TYR A 14 6.81 -4.33 -24.98
CA TYR A 14 7.41 -4.55 -23.67
C TYR A 14 8.47 -3.48 -23.34
N GLY A 15 9.07 -2.84 -24.35
CA GLY A 15 10.03 -1.75 -24.17
C GLY A 15 9.37 -0.48 -23.62
N ALA A 16 8.07 -0.30 -23.86
CA ALA A 16 7.31 0.79 -23.25
C ALA A 16 7.34 0.78 -21.71
N ALA A 17 7.45 -0.40 -21.08
CA ALA A 17 7.58 -0.49 -19.62
C ALA A 17 8.95 0.02 -19.14
N GLU A 18 10.03 -0.37 -19.83
CA GLU A 18 11.38 0.14 -19.55
C GLU A 18 11.43 1.66 -19.79
N GLN A 19 10.92 2.15 -20.92
CA GLN A 19 10.87 3.58 -21.21
C GLN A 19 10.11 4.37 -20.14
N TYR A 20 8.95 3.86 -19.68
CA TYR A 20 8.17 4.49 -18.63
C TYR A 20 8.97 4.66 -17.32
N LEU A 21 9.83 3.69 -17.01
CA LEU A 21 10.63 3.65 -15.80
C LEU A 21 11.91 4.47 -15.93
N LEU A 22 12.51 4.56 -17.12
CA LEU A 22 13.81 5.20 -17.31
C LEU A 22 13.74 6.68 -17.68
N PHE A 23 12.60 7.15 -18.17
CA PHE A 23 12.44 8.53 -18.65
C PHE A 23 11.36 9.29 -17.89
N GLU A 24 11.50 10.61 -17.87
CA GLU A 24 10.53 11.52 -17.28
C GLU A 24 9.22 11.53 -18.08
N HIS A 25 8.10 11.66 -17.36
CA HIS A 25 6.77 11.68 -17.95
C HIS A 25 5.96 12.80 -17.32
N ASP A 26 5.20 13.53 -18.14
CA ASP A 26 4.24 14.53 -17.67
C ASP A 26 3.14 13.85 -16.86
N GLU A 27 2.92 14.38 -15.66
CA GLU A 27 2.10 13.74 -14.65
C GLU A 27 0.61 13.71 -15.01
N PHE A 28 0.14 14.65 -15.84
CA PHE A 28 -1.26 14.77 -16.19
C PHE A 28 -1.65 14.02 -17.47
N THR A 29 -0.72 13.95 -18.41
CA THR A 29 -0.89 13.38 -19.74
C THR A 29 -0.27 12.00 -19.88
N MET A 30 0.62 11.61 -18.95
CA MET A 30 1.39 10.36 -18.97
C MET A 30 2.26 10.21 -20.24
N LYS A 31 2.59 11.33 -20.89
CA LYS A 31 3.47 11.36 -22.06
C LYS A 31 4.90 11.60 -21.62
N PRO A 32 5.90 11.05 -22.34
CA PRO A 32 7.29 11.35 -22.05
C PRO A 32 7.57 12.86 -22.15
N VAL A 33 8.37 13.39 -21.22
CA VAL A 33 8.89 14.75 -21.29
C VAL A 33 10.07 14.75 -22.26
N LEU A 34 10.10 15.77 -23.12
CA LEU A 34 11.15 15.94 -24.12
C LEU A 34 11.95 17.20 -23.79
N ASP A 35 13.26 17.15 -24.03
CA ASP A 35 14.13 18.31 -23.97
C ASP A 35 13.89 19.27 -25.15
N GLU A 36 14.62 20.38 -25.17
CA GLU A 36 14.55 21.41 -26.22
C GLU A 36 14.86 20.87 -27.62
N THR A 37 15.56 19.73 -27.71
CA THR A 37 15.91 19.05 -28.97
C THR A 37 14.95 17.93 -29.35
N GLY A 38 13.91 17.69 -28.54
CA GLY A 38 12.92 16.64 -28.76
C GLY A 38 13.36 15.25 -28.28
N ARG A 39 14.41 15.14 -27.46
CA ARG A 39 14.90 13.85 -26.91
C ARG A 39 14.28 13.57 -25.55
N LEU A 40 14.15 12.28 -25.22
CA LEU A 40 13.65 11.83 -23.94
C LEU A 40 14.60 12.23 -22.81
N ILE A 41 14.05 12.80 -21.73
CA ILE A 41 14.81 13.17 -20.54
C ILE A 41 14.91 11.94 -19.61
N PRO A 42 16.12 11.42 -19.30
CA PRO A 42 16.28 10.29 -18.39
C PRO A 42 15.98 10.70 -16.96
N ARG A 43 15.41 9.79 -16.16
CA ARG A 43 15.23 10.01 -14.73
C ARG A 43 16.57 10.01 -14.00
N GLU A 44 16.63 10.79 -12.93
CA GLU A 44 17.79 10.82 -12.03
C GLU A 44 17.69 9.77 -10.93
N ASP A 45 18.86 9.26 -10.50
CA ASP A 45 19.09 8.39 -9.33
C ASP A 45 18.15 7.17 -9.20
N TYR A 46 17.79 6.53 -10.31
CA TYR A 46 17.08 5.25 -10.29
C TYR A 46 18.01 4.05 -10.13
N ARG A 47 17.46 2.89 -9.76
CA ARG A 47 18.12 1.58 -9.86
C ARG A 47 17.28 0.66 -10.72
N LEU A 48 17.92 -0.09 -11.61
CA LEU A 48 17.25 -1.02 -12.52
C LEU A 48 17.96 -2.37 -12.47
N SER A 49 17.18 -3.44 -12.35
CA SER A 49 17.68 -4.80 -12.54
C SER A 49 16.67 -5.67 -13.28
N THR A 50 17.17 -6.72 -13.93
CA THR A 50 16.36 -7.74 -14.58
C THR A 50 16.54 -9.08 -13.90
N LEU A 51 15.47 -9.85 -13.80
CA LEU A 51 15.47 -11.20 -13.24
C LEU A 51 14.95 -12.18 -14.29
N ASN A 52 15.57 -13.36 -14.35
CA ASN A 52 15.22 -14.46 -15.27
C ASN A 52 15.24 -14.08 -16.77
N CYS A 53 15.98 -13.04 -17.14
CA CYS A 53 16.12 -12.59 -18.53
C CYS A 53 17.35 -13.18 -19.26
N GLY A 54 18.20 -13.95 -18.57
CA GLY A 54 19.34 -14.65 -19.20
C GLY A 54 20.42 -13.72 -19.78
N GLY A 55 20.58 -12.52 -19.21
CA GLY A 55 21.51 -11.49 -19.72
C GLY A 55 20.96 -10.64 -20.86
N GLU A 56 19.72 -10.86 -21.29
CA GLU A 56 19.05 -10.08 -22.33
C GLU A 56 18.19 -8.96 -21.74
N ASP A 57 17.86 -7.97 -22.57
CA ASP A 57 16.86 -6.96 -22.25
C ASP A 57 15.51 -7.62 -21.95
N PHE A 58 14.78 -7.07 -20.98
CA PHE A 58 13.52 -7.67 -20.52
C PHE A 58 12.50 -7.75 -21.65
N ALA A 59 12.42 -6.74 -22.52
CA ALA A 59 11.55 -6.79 -23.69
C ALA A 59 11.86 -7.96 -24.64
N VAL A 60 13.14 -8.15 -24.98
CA VAL A 60 13.60 -9.23 -25.87
C VAL A 60 13.31 -10.59 -25.25
N ALA A 61 13.66 -10.76 -23.98
CA ALA A 61 13.46 -11.98 -23.24
C ALA A 61 11.95 -12.36 -23.20
N CYS A 62 11.08 -11.39 -22.93
CA CYS A 62 9.63 -11.58 -22.91
C CYS A 62 9.07 -11.99 -24.28
N MET A 63 9.48 -11.30 -25.35
CA MET A 63 9.04 -11.62 -26.72
C MET A 63 9.45 -13.03 -27.13
N ARG A 64 10.67 -13.46 -26.78
CA ARG A 64 11.15 -14.81 -27.04
C ARG A 64 10.34 -15.87 -26.30
N ALA A 65 10.05 -15.65 -25.02
CA ALA A 65 9.19 -16.55 -24.24
C ALA A 65 7.78 -16.65 -24.83
N ASN A 66 7.19 -15.52 -25.23
CA ASN A 66 5.88 -15.47 -25.87
C ASN A 66 5.83 -16.30 -27.16
N LEU A 67 6.89 -16.20 -27.99
CA LEU A 67 7.03 -16.99 -29.21
C LEU A 67 7.17 -18.49 -28.90
N ARG A 68 8.06 -18.85 -27.96
CA ARG A 68 8.32 -20.24 -27.56
C ARG A 68 7.04 -20.97 -27.10
N TYR A 69 6.19 -20.29 -26.33
CA TYR A 69 4.97 -20.89 -25.77
C TYR A 69 3.69 -20.61 -26.58
N GLY A 70 3.79 -19.88 -27.69
CA GLY A 70 2.62 -19.49 -28.51
C GLY A 70 1.59 -18.66 -27.74
N LYS A 71 2.04 -17.73 -26.89
CA LYS A 71 1.19 -16.92 -26.00
C LYS A 71 1.33 -15.43 -26.31
N ASN A 72 0.40 -14.62 -25.76
CA ASN A 72 0.44 -13.16 -25.80
C ASN A 72 0.38 -12.55 -27.22
N GLN A 73 -0.20 -13.26 -28.17
CA GLN A 73 -0.31 -12.85 -29.58
C GLN A 73 -1.48 -11.89 -29.84
N ARG A 74 -2.53 -11.93 -29.01
CA ARG A 74 -3.74 -11.15 -29.24
C ARG A 74 -3.71 -9.82 -28.51
N ARG A 75 -4.49 -8.84 -28.99
CA ARG A 75 -4.56 -7.49 -28.40
C ARG A 75 -5.18 -7.50 -27.00
N GLU A 76 -6.10 -8.42 -26.76
CA GLU A 76 -6.80 -8.56 -25.48
C GLU A 76 -5.98 -9.30 -24.42
N ASP A 77 -4.91 -9.98 -24.82
CA ASP A 77 -4.07 -10.76 -23.91
C ASP A 77 -3.38 -9.82 -22.92
N VAL A 78 -3.42 -10.18 -21.63
CA VAL A 78 -2.53 -9.58 -20.64
C VAL A 78 -1.11 -10.08 -20.88
N LYS A 79 -0.19 -9.14 -21.07
CA LYS A 79 1.19 -9.34 -21.51
C LYS A 79 2.18 -9.12 -20.37
N SER A 80 1.92 -8.15 -19.50
CA SER A 80 2.71 -7.95 -18.28
C SER A 80 1.84 -7.52 -17.11
N HIS A 81 2.38 -7.71 -15.91
CA HIS A 81 1.80 -7.22 -14.67
C HIS A 81 2.78 -6.26 -14.02
N HIS A 82 2.30 -5.10 -13.62
CA HIS A 82 3.09 -4.06 -12.96
C HIS A 82 2.63 -3.92 -11.52
N TYR A 83 3.53 -4.23 -10.59
CA TYR A 83 3.37 -4.02 -9.17
C TYR A 83 4.18 -2.79 -8.76
N ILE A 84 3.60 -1.96 -7.89
CA ILE A 84 4.28 -0.76 -7.38
C ILE A 84 4.19 -0.80 -5.86
N ILE A 85 5.35 -0.87 -5.20
CA ILE A 85 5.49 -0.77 -3.76
C ILE A 85 5.96 0.65 -3.45
N SER A 86 5.14 1.46 -2.80
CA SER A 86 5.51 2.84 -2.43
C SER A 86 5.65 2.95 -0.93
N PHE A 87 6.82 3.39 -0.44
CA PHE A 87 7.12 3.50 1.00
C PHE A 87 6.64 4.83 1.61
N ASP A 88 6.70 4.98 2.94
CA ASP A 88 6.44 6.28 3.56
C ASP A 88 7.59 7.25 3.23
N PRO A 89 7.32 8.50 2.84
CA PRO A 89 8.37 9.51 2.66
C PRO A 89 9.26 9.66 3.91
N ARG A 90 8.71 9.41 5.10
CA ARG A 90 9.46 9.48 6.37
C ARG A 90 10.37 8.28 6.60
N ASP A 91 10.22 7.18 5.86
CA ASP A 91 11.09 6.01 6.03
C ASP A 91 12.55 6.32 5.66
N GLY A 92 12.79 7.27 4.76
CA GLY A 92 14.13 7.78 4.48
C GLY A 92 14.80 8.39 5.70
N PRO A 93 14.30 9.51 6.24
CA PRO A 93 14.89 10.18 7.40
C PRO A 93 14.77 9.39 8.71
N ASP A 94 13.63 8.75 8.97
CA ASP A 94 13.36 8.13 10.28
C ASP A 94 13.93 6.71 10.38
N ASN A 95 13.84 5.93 9.29
CA ASN A 95 14.12 4.50 9.28
C ASN A 95 15.30 4.10 8.35
N GLY A 96 15.99 5.10 7.78
CA GLY A 96 17.18 4.91 6.96
C GLY A 96 16.92 4.18 5.64
N LEU A 97 15.72 4.27 5.08
CA LEU A 97 15.40 3.68 3.79
C LEU A 97 16.08 4.48 2.67
N THR A 98 17.00 3.84 1.95
CA THR A 98 17.67 4.41 0.77
C THR A 98 17.12 3.80 -0.52
N VAL A 99 17.42 4.39 -1.68
CA VAL A 99 17.06 3.82 -3.00
C VAL A 99 17.65 2.42 -3.15
N ASP A 100 18.90 2.21 -2.75
CA ASP A 100 19.57 0.90 -2.82
C ASP A 100 18.92 -0.14 -1.89
N ARG A 101 18.56 0.25 -0.66
CA ARG A 101 17.83 -0.66 0.25
C ARG A 101 16.45 -1.01 -0.31
N ALA A 102 15.72 -0.03 -0.82
CA ALA A 102 14.42 -0.28 -1.44
C ALA A 102 14.53 -1.18 -2.68
N GLN A 103 15.57 -1.00 -3.50
CA GLN A 103 15.86 -1.88 -4.64
C GLN A 103 16.09 -3.32 -4.18
N ALA A 104 16.93 -3.54 -3.18
CA ALA A 104 17.20 -4.88 -2.64
C ALA A 104 15.92 -5.55 -2.12
N LEU A 105 15.07 -4.81 -1.41
CA LEU A 105 13.76 -5.31 -0.95
C LEU A 105 12.84 -5.67 -2.11
N GLY A 106 12.81 -4.84 -3.15
CA GLY A 106 12.07 -5.09 -4.39
C GLY A 106 12.50 -6.36 -5.11
N GLU A 107 13.81 -6.56 -5.23
CA GLU A 107 14.40 -7.74 -5.88
C GLU A 107 14.11 -9.01 -5.08
N GLN A 108 14.25 -8.96 -3.75
CA GLN A 108 13.91 -10.07 -2.87
C GLN A 108 12.43 -10.42 -2.99
N PHE A 109 11.54 -9.43 -2.89
CA PHE A 109 10.10 -9.61 -3.04
C PHE A 109 9.77 -10.24 -4.40
N CYS A 110 10.44 -9.80 -5.47
CA CYS A 110 10.24 -10.35 -6.80
C CYS A 110 10.68 -11.82 -6.91
N LYS A 111 11.84 -12.18 -6.34
CA LYS A 111 12.35 -13.56 -6.32
C LYS A 111 11.42 -14.50 -5.56
N GLU A 112 10.95 -14.07 -4.40
CA GLU A 112 10.11 -14.90 -3.52
C GLU A 112 8.68 -15.09 -4.05
N HIS A 113 8.11 -14.07 -4.70
CA HIS A 113 6.69 -14.07 -5.04
C HIS A 113 6.37 -14.14 -6.53
N PHE A 114 7.36 -13.97 -7.40
CA PHE A 114 7.19 -14.15 -8.85
C PHE A 114 8.26 -15.09 -9.44
N PRO A 115 8.53 -16.26 -8.83
CA PRO A 115 9.58 -17.15 -9.32
C PRO A 115 9.29 -17.62 -10.74
N GLY A 116 10.31 -17.79 -11.56
CA GLY A 116 10.16 -18.21 -12.96
C GLY A 116 9.46 -17.21 -13.88
N HIS A 117 9.14 -15.99 -13.42
CA HIS A 117 8.78 -14.90 -14.33
C HIS A 117 10.02 -14.11 -14.71
N GLN A 118 10.14 -13.76 -15.98
CA GLN A 118 11.00 -12.65 -16.40
C GLN A 118 10.48 -11.38 -15.74
N ALA A 119 11.36 -10.59 -15.15
CA ALA A 119 10.97 -9.39 -14.42
C ALA A 119 11.97 -8.25 -14.61
N LEU A 120 11.44 -7.04 -14.45
CA LEU A 120 12.15 -5.78 -14.36
C LEU A 120 11.83 -5.19 -12.98
N VAL A 121 12.86 -4.88 -12.19
CA VAL A 121 12.73 -4.24 -10.88
C VAL A 121 13.42 -2.88 -10.95
N CYS A 122 12.63 -1.81 -10.79
CA CYS A 122 13.13 -0.44 -10.87
C CYS A 122 12.73 0.36 -9.63
N THR A 123 13.69 0.98 -8.96
CA THR A 123 13.43 1.87 -7.83
C THR A 123 13.67 3.31 -8.21
N HIS A 124 12.76 4.19 -7.84
CA HIS A 124 12.92 5.64 -7.97
C HIS A 124 12.91 6.30 -6.59
N PRO A 125 13.75 7.33 -6.36
CA PRO A 125 13.72 8.15 -5.14
C PRO A 125 12.48 9.03 -5.09
N ASP A 126 12.05 9.50 -6.26
CA ASP A 126 11.01 10.50 -6.39
C ASP A 126 9.69 9.85 -6.77
N GLY A 127 8.82 9.70 -5.79
CA GLY A 127 7.42 9.41 -6.03
C GLY A 127 6.78 10.37 -7.02
N HIS A 128 5.68 9.91 -7.64
CA HIS A 128 4.81 10.76 -8.46
C HIS A 128 4.58 12.12 -7.77
N ASN A 129 4.81 13.26 -8.44
CA ASN A 129 4.68 14.64 -7.91
C ASN A 129 5.83 15.16 -7.02
N HIS A 130 7.08 14.68 -7.18
CA HIS A 130 8.20 15.05 -6.28
C HIS A 130 7.86 14.87 -4.79
N SER A 131 6.98 13.90 -4.49
CA SER A 131 6.48 13.67 -3.13
C SER A 131 7.52 13.05 -2.20
N GLY A 132 8.73 12.79 -2.70
CA GLY A 132 9.86 12.26 -1.94
C GLY A 132 9.68 10.82 -1.45
N ASN A 133 8.66 10.08 -1.94
CA ASN A 133 8.51 8.68 -1.58
C ASN A 133 9.31 7.78 -2.52
N ILE A 134 10.29 7.11 -1.93
CA ILE A 134 10.97 5.98 -2.56
C ILE A 134 9.91 4.91 -2.92
N HIS A 135 9.98 4.40 -4.14
CA HIS A 135 9.07 3.35 -4.58
C HIS A 135 9.72 2.41 -5.58
N VAL A 136 9.28 1.17 -5.54
CA VAL A 136 9.77 0.06 -6.35
C VAL A 136 8.69 -0.35 -7.33
N HIS A 137 9.04 -0.38 -8.60
CA HIS A 137 8.28 -0.96 -9.69
C HIS A 137 8.78 -2.38 -9.96
N ILE A 138 7.88 -3.34 -9.97
CA ILE A 138 8.15 -4.73 -10.36
C ILE A 138 7.24 -5.04 -11.56
N VAL A 139 7.83 -5.11 -12.75
CA VAL A 139 7.13 -5.48 -13.98
C VAL A 139 7.49 -6.92 -14.32
N ILE A 140 6.52 -7.82 -14.32
CA ILE A 140 6.71 -9.22 -14.68
C ILE A 140 6.08 -9.53 -16.04
N ASN A 141 6.71 -10.40 -16.81
CA ASN A 141 6.06 -11.06 -17.93
C ASN A 141 4.82 -11.79 -17.41
N SER A 142 3.71 -11.72 -18.14
CA SER A 142 2.51 -12.48 -17.76
C SER A 142 2.75 -13.99 -17.82
N LEU A 143 3.79 -14.47 -18.50
CA LEU A 143 4.14 -15.90 -18.56
C LEU A 143 5.22 -16.27 -17.56
N ARG A 144 5.12 -17.50 -17.05
CA ARG A 144 6.22 -18.19 -16.38
C ARG A 144 7.06 -18.94 -17.41
N ILE A 145 8.39 -18.88 -17.32
CA ILE A 145 9.31 -19.53 -18.26
C ILE A 145 9.84 -20.88 -17.77
N GLU A 146 9.59 -21.22 -16.51
CA GLU A 146 9.99 -22.47 -15.88
C GLU A 146 8.91 -22.95 -14.91
N GLU A 147 9.02 -24.21 -14.48
CA GLU A 147 8.15 -24.77 -13.44
C GLU A 147 8.62 -24.33 -12.06
N VAL A 148 7.69 -24.02 -11.16
CA VAL A 148 8.00 -23.52 -9.81
C VAL A 148 7.19 -24.25 -8.74
N PRO A 149 7.64 -24.25 -7.47
CA PRO A 149 6.84 -24.76 -6.37
C PRO A 149 5.47 -24.08 -6.28
N PHE A 150 4.49 -24.82 -5.76
CA PHE A 150 3.17 -24.27 -5.49
C PHE A 150 3.25 -23.26 -4.34
N LEU A 151 3.04 -21.98 -4.63
CA LEU A 151 3.09 -20.91 -3.63
C LEU A 151 1.72 -20.64 -2.99
N PRO A 152 1.67 -20.09 -1.76
CA PRO A 152 0.41 -19.93 -1.01
C PRO A 152 -0.67 -19.09 -1.70
N TYR A 153 -0.29 -18.21 -2.63
CA TYR A 153 -1.23 -17.37 -3.37
C TYR A 153 -1.80 -18.02 -4.64
N MET A 154 -1.24 -19.15 -5.06
CA MET A 154 -1.66 -19.89 -6.25
C MET A 154 -2.91 -20.70 -5.92
N ASP A 155 -3.86 -20.75 -6.86
CA ASP A 155 -5.14 -21.46 -6.68
C ASP A 155 -5.30 -22.64 -7.65
N ARG A 156 -4.41 -22.81 -8.62
CA ARG A 156 -4.50 -23.88 -9.62
C ARG A 156 -3.16 -24.54 -9.90
N PRO A 157 -3.14 -25.86 -10.20
CA PRO A 157 -1.92 -26.54 -10.64
C PRO A 157 -1.26 -25.87 -11.85
N ALA A 158 -2.03 -25.26 -12.75
CA ALA A 158 -1.50 -24.54 -13.90
C ALA A 158 -0.65 -23.31 -13.52
N ASP A 159 -0.85 -22.71 -12.34
CA ASP A 159 -0.11 -21.51 -11.93
C ASP A 159 1.38 -21.79 -11.71
N THR A 160 1.76 -23.06 -11.52
CA THR A 160 3.15 -23.52 -11.33
C THR A 160 3.89 -23.81 -12.63
N LYS A 161 3.18 -24.00 -13.76
CA LYS A 161 3.76 -24.59 -14.97
C LYS A 161 4.42 -23.54 -15.87
N ALA A 162 5.51 -23.93 -16.53
CA ALA A 162 6.11 -23.16 -17.62
C ALA A 162 5.09 -22.92 -18.76
N GLY A 163 5.10 -21.72 -19.33
CA GLY A 163 4.17 -21.28 -20.39
C GLY A 163 2.76 -20.90 -19.91
N CYS A 164 2.47 -21.06 -18.60
CA CYS A 164 1.21 -20.62 -18.02
C CYS A 164 1.26 -19.17 -17.53
N LYS A 165 0.09 -18.53 -17.51
CA LYS A 165 -0.03 -17.10 -17.18
C LYS A 165 -0.15 -16.87 -15.68
N HIS A 166 0.52 -15.83 -15.18
CA HIS A 166 0.29 -15.26 -13.86
C HIS A 166 -1.16 -14.83 -13.70
N ARG A 167 -1.73 -15.15 -12.54
CA ARG A 167 -3.11 -14.81 -12.20
C ARG A 167 -3.13 -14.04 -10.89
N CYS A 168 -3.26 -12.72 -11.02
CA CYS A 168 -3.48 -11.85 -9.88
C CYS A 168 -4.97 -11.85 -9.49
N THR A 169 -5.40 -12.85 -8.72
CA THR A 169 -6.73 -12.89 -8.12
C THR A 169 -6.82 -11.94 -6.92
N ASN A 170 -8.04 -11.71 -6.38
CA ASN A 170 -8.19 -10.96 -5.13
C ASN A 170 -7.47 -11.63 -3.95
N ALA A 171 -7.44 -12.97 -3.92
CA ALA A 171 -6.71 -13.72 -2.90
C ALA A 171 -5.21 -13.51 -3.04
N ALA A 172 -4.68 -13.58 -4.27
CA ALA A 172 -3.27 -13.33 -4.52
C ALA A 172 -2.86 -11.90 -4.18
N LEU A 173 -3.67 -10.91 -4.56
CA LEU A 173 -3.39 -9.51 -4.20
C LEU A 173 -3.45 -9.29 -2.68
N ARG A 174 -4.36 -9.96 -1.97
CA ARG A 174 -4.41 -9.92 -0.50
C ARG A 174 -3.16 -10.54 0.12
N TYR A 175 -2.67 -11.64 -0.43
CA TYR A 175 -1.41 -12.26 -0.02
C TYR A 175 -0.22 -11.31 -0.26
N PHE A 176 -0.07 -10.73 -1.45
CA PHE A 176 1.03 -9.79 -1.71
C PHE A 176 1.00 -8.58 -0.78
N LYS A 177 -0.20 -8.08 -0.44
CA LYS A 177 -0.36 -7.02 0.56
C LYS A 177 0.10 -7.46 1.95
N SER A 178 -0.19 -8.70 2.37
CA SER A 178 0.32 -9.21 3.65
C SER A 178 1.84 -9.38 3.63
N GLU A 179 2.42 -9.81 2.51
CA GLU A 179 3.88 -9.97 2.43
C GLU A 179 4.61 -8.61 2.34
N VAL A 180 4.03 -7.58 1.71
CA VAL A 180 4.56 -6.21 1.82
C VAL A 180 4.48 -5.70 3.26
N MET A 181 3.40 -6.02 3.96
CA MET A 181 3.25 -5.72 5.37
C MET A 181 4.33 -6.42 6.22
N GLU A 182 4.54 -7.72 6.03
CA GLU A 182 5.64 -8.51 6.65
C GLU A 182 7.00 -7.88 6.40
N MET A 183 7.30 -7.55 5.14
CA MET A 183 8.55 -6.93 4.75
C MET A 183 8.76 -5.61 5.47
N CYS A 184 7.77 -4.70 5.46
CA CYS A 184 7.91 -3.42 6.15
C CYS A 184 8.09 -3.60 7.66
N HIS A 185 7.38 -4.55 8.28
CA HIS A 185 7.53 -4.82 9.71
C HIS A 185 8.94 -5.33 10.05
N ARG A 186 9.45 -6.31 9.29
CA ARG A 186 10.81 -6.83 9.42
C ARG A 186 11.85 -5.72 9.33
N GLU A 187 11.70 -4.84 8.35
CA GLU A 187 12.66 -3.79 8.05
C GLU A 187 12.52 -2.54 8.96
N GLY A 188 11.57 -2.55 9.90
CA GLY A 188 11.29 -1.41 10.77
C GLY A 188 10.71 -0.20 10.04
N LEU A 189 10.04 -0.41 8.91
CA LEU A 189 9.47 0.65 8.06
C LEU A 189 8.00 0.93 8.43
N TYR A 190 7.54 2.15 8.14
CA TYR A 190 6.18 2.58 8.40
C TYR A 190 5.15 1.80 7.58
N GLN A 191 4.27 1.12 8.30
CA GLN A 191 3.28 0.22 7.73
C GLN A 191 1.85 0.74 7.93
N ILE A 192 1.03 0.70 6.87
CA ILE A 192 -0.43 0.80 6.98
C ILE A 192 -1.05 -0.59 6.90
N ASP A 193 -2.24 -0.72 7.44
CA ASP A 193 -3.07 -1.89 7.19
C ASP A 193 -3.52 -1.92 5.72
N LEU A 194 -2.91 -2.80 4.92
CA LEU A 194 -3.25 -2.97 3.50
C LEU A 194 -4.41 -3.93 3.26
N LEU A 195 -4.83 -4.66 4.31
CA LEU A 195 -5.80 -5.74 4.24
C LEU A 195 -7.22 -5.25 4.51
N ASN A 196 -7.36 -4.15 5.25
CA ASN A 196 -8.65 -3.50 5.50
C ASN A 196 -8.87 -2.27 4.62
N GLY A 197 -10.08 -1.72 4.67
CA GLY A 197 -10.40 -0.48 3.96
C GLY A 197 -9.83 0.74 4.69
N SER A 198 -9.89 1.89 4.02
CA SER A 198 -9.43 3.14 4.60
C SER A 198 -10.60 3.89 5.24
N LYS A 199 -10.34 4.49 6.40
CA LYS A 199 -11.25 5.42 7.09
C LYS A 199 -11.83 6.47 6.14
N ASN A 200 -10.94 7.06 5.33
CA ASN A 200 -11.27 7.88 4.18
C ASN A 200 -10.84 7.20 2.89
N ARG A 201 -11.80 6.83 2.03
CA ARG A 201 -11.51 6.19 0.75
C ARG A 201 -11.47 7.22 -0.36
N VAL A 202 -10.27 7.64 -0.73
CA VAL A 202 -10.00 8.46 -1.91
C VAL A 202 -9.52 7.55 -3.02
N THR A 203 -10.27 7.50 -4.12
CA THR A 203 -9.88 6.71 -5.31
C THR A 203 -8.88 7.49 -6.16
N ASP A 204 -8.02 6.83 -6.96
CA ASP A 204 -7.12 7.50 -7.92
C ASP A 204 -7.82 8.56 -8.77
N ARG A 205 -9.03 8.26 -9.28
CA ARG A 205 -9.84 9.23 -10.04
C ARG A 205 -10.17 10.49 -9.23
N GLU A 206 -10.46 10.32 -7.94
CA GLU A 206 -10.81 11.42 -7.03
C GLU A 206 -9.58 12.22 -6.64
N TYR A 207 -8.47 11.55 -6.36
CA TYR A 207 -7.16 12.17 -6.15
C TYR A 207 -6.78 13.06 -7.35
N TRP A 208 -6.87 12.53 -8.57
CA TRP A 208 -6.59 13.30 -9.78
C TRP A 208 -7.60 14.42 -10.04
N ALA A 209 -8.88 14.20 -9.73
CA ALA A 209 -9.89 15.26 -9.83
C ALA A 209 -9.57 16.41 -8.86
N GLN A 210 -9.10 16.09 -7.64
CA GLN A 210 -8.66 17.08 -6.68
C GLN A 210 -7.44 17.86 -7.20
N LYS A 211 -6.41 17.17 -7.67
CA LYS A 211 -5.19 17.80 -8.21
C LYS A 211 -5.48 18.70 -9.42
N LYS A 212 -6.22 18.20 -10.41
CA LYS A 212 -6.60 19.00 -11.59
C LYS A 212 -7.49 20.18 -11.22
N GLY A 213 -8.42 19.99 -10.29
CA GLY A 213 -9.26 21.06 -9.78
C GLY A 213 -8.46 22.14 -9.03
N GLN A 214 -7.49 21.74 -8.22
CA GLN A 214 -6.59 22.67 -7.53
C GLN A 214 -5.74 23.47 -8.52
N ALA A 215 -5.11 22.82 -9.51
CA ALA A 215 -4.33 23.51 -10.52
C ALA A 215 -5.17 24.53 -11.32
N ALA A 216 -6.43 24.19 -11.63
CA ALA A 216 -7.34 25.12 -12.28
C ALA A 216 -7.72 26.31 -11.37
N LEU A 217 -7.95 26.06 -10.08
CA LEU A 217 -8.23 27.09 -9.08
C LEU A 217 -7.03 28.03 -8.89
N ASP A 218 -5.82 27.48 -8.79
CA ASP A 218 -4.58 28.25 -8.64
C ASP A 218 -4.35 29.15 -9.86
N LYS A 219 -4.59 28.62 -11.07
CA LYS A 219 -4.54 29.40 -12.31
C LYS A 219 -5.56 30.55 -12.33
N GLN A 220 -6.77 30.34 -11.80
CA GLN A 220 -7.79 31.38 -11.68
C GLN A 220 -7.41 32.43 -10.62
N ASN A 221 -6.79 32.01 -9.52
CA ASN A 221 -6.40 32.87 -8.41
C ASN A 221 -5.12 33.67 -8.69
N ALA A 222 -4.22 33.18 -9.55
CA ALA A 222 -2.95 33.84 -9.89
C ALA A 222 -3.08 35.33 -10.25
N PRO A 223 -3.98 35.77 -11.16
CA PRO A 223 -4.13 37.20 -11.47
C PRO A 223 -4.67 38.02 -10.28
N MET A 224 -5.54 37.44 -9.44
CA MET A 224 -6.04 38.11 -8.23
C MET A 224 -4.92 38.35 -7.22
N ILE A 225 -4.08 37.32 -6.98
CA ILE A 225 -2.93 37.40 -6.08
C ILE A 225 -1.91 38.42 -6.61
N ALA A 226 -1.64 38.41 -7.91
CA ALA A 226 -0.74 39.39 -8.55
C ALA A 226 -1.28 40.83 -8.43
N GLY A 227 -2.61 41.00 -8.40
CA GLY A 227 -3.28 42.28 -8.13
C GLY A 227 -3.43 42.63 -6.65
N GLY A 228 -2.82 41.87 -5.72
CA GLY A 228 -2.91 42.11 -4.27
C GLY A 228 -4.24 41.72 -3.63
N ILE A 229 -5.12 41.02 -4.35
CA ILE A 229 -6.43 40.58 -3.87
C ILE A 229 -6.29 39.16 -3.30
N THR A 230 -6.73 38.97 -2.04
CA THR A 230 -6.76 37.64 -1.42
C THR A 230 -7.97 36.85 -1.93
N PRO A 231 -7.78 35.69 -2.61
CA PRO A 231 -8.89 34.90 -3.12
C PRO A 231 -9.75 34.31 -1.99
N ARG A 232 -11.07 34.28 -2.20
CA ARG A 232 -12.02 33.71 -1.23
C ARG A 232 -11.88 32.20 -1.07
N GLN A 233 -11.48 31.49 -2.13
CA GLN A 233 -11.27 30.06 -2.12
C GLN A 233 -9.85 29.75 -2.59
N THR A 234 -9.03 29.18 -1.71
CA THR A 234 -7.65 28.78 -1.99
C THR A 234 -7.48 27.27 -2.11
N LYS A 235 -8.47 26.50 -1.66
CA LYS A 235 -8.44 25.03 -1.67
C LYS A 235 -9.61 24.48 -2.47
N PHE A 236 -9.30 23.63 -3.43
CA PHE A 236 -10.28 22.87 -4.18
C PHE A 236 -10.70 21.61 -3.39
N GLU A 237 -12.00 21.38 -3.30
CA GLU A 237 -12.58 20.22 -2.62
C GLU A 237 -13.53 19.48 -3.56
N THR A 238 -13.34 18.17 -3.64
CA THR A 238 -14.22 17.32 -4.45
C THR A 238 -15.59 17.19 -3.78
N ASN A 239 -16.65 16.92 -4.56
CA ASN A 239 -18.01 16.75 -4.00
C ASN A 239 -18.07 15.62 -2.95
N LYS A 240 -17.25 14.58 -3.11
CA LYS A 240 -17.15 13.51 -2.11
C LYS A 240 -16.48 13.99 -0.83
N GLU A 241 -15.44 14.82 -0.92
CA GLU A 241 -14.78 15.35 0.27
C GLU A 241 -15.71 16.30 1.04
N LYS A 242 -16.42 17.18 0.32
CA LYS A 242 -17.49 18.01 0.92
C LYS A 242 -18.51 17.15 1.64
N LEU A 243 -19.01 16.09 0.99
CA LEU A 243 -19.94 15.14 1.61
C LEU A 243 -19.36 14.46 2.85
N ARG A 244 -18.08 14.03 2.84
CA ARG A 244 -17.42 13.47 4.03
C ARG A 244 -17.41 14.46 5.19
N GLN A 245 -17.10 15.73 4.91
CA GLN A 245 -17.11 16.80 5.92
C GLN A 245 -18.51 17.05 6.47
N THR A 246 -19.53 17.14 5.60
CA THR A 246 -20.94 17.29 6.01
C THR A 246 -21.38 16.13 6.91
N ILE A 247 -21.03 14.89 6.57
CA ILE A 247 -21.35 13.73 7.41
C ILE A 247 -20.64 13.80 8.77
N ARG A 248 -19.36 14.18 8.81
CA ARG A 248 -18.63 14.34 10.07
C ARG A 248 -19.24 15.41 10.96
N ALA A 249 -19.61 16.56 10.39
CA ALA A 249 -20.25 17.65 11.12
C ALA A 249 -21.62 17.23 11.69
N ALA A 250 -22.42 16.50 10.90
CA ALA A 250 -23.68 15.94 11.39
C ALA A 250 -23.45 14.90 12.49
N LEU A 251 -22.44 14.02 12.35
CA LEU A 251 -22.09 13.03 13.37
C LEU A 251 -21.59 13.68 14.66
N SER A 252 -20.85 14.78 14.60
CA SER A 252 -20.35 15.44 15.82
C SER A 252 -21.47 16.04 16.69
N ALA A 253 -22.62 16.34 16.09
CA ALA A 253 -23.77 16.94 16.79
C ALA A 253 -24.91 15.94 17.06
N ALA A 254 -24.95 14.81 16.37
CA ALA A 254 -26.04 13.84 16.51
C ALA A 254 -25.78 12.81 17.63
N THR A 255 -26.83 12.49 18.37
CA THR A 255 -26.87 11.43 19.40
C THR A 255 -27.78 10.26 19.02
N SER A 256 -28.51 10.38 17.90
CA SER A 256 -29.39 9.34 17.37
C SER A 256 -29.40 9.37 15.84
N PHE A 257 -29.84 8.28 15.21
CA PHE A 257 -29.88 8.20 13.76
C PHE A 257 -30.90 9.17 13.14
N GLU A 258 -32.03 9.41 13.80
CA GLU A 258 -33.04 10.36 13.37
C GLU A 258 -32.53 11.81 13.42
N ASN A 259 -31.82 12.17 14.49
CA ASN A 259 -31.15 13.47 14.61
C ASN A 259 -30.09 13.63 13.52
N PHE A 260 -29.24 12.61 13.33
CA PHE A 260 -28.25 12.58 12.26
C PHE A 260 -28.85 12.78 10.87
N SER A 261 -29.93 12.06 10.54
CA SER A 261 -30.64 12.20 9.26
C SER A 261 -31.23 13.61 9.10
N SER A 262 -31.76 14.18 10.17
CA SER A 262 -32.34 15.54 10.17
C SER A 262 -31.28 16.60 9.93
N LEU A 263 -30.11 16.48 10.55
CA LEU A 263 -28.98 17.39 10.34
C LEU A 263 -28.45 17.32 8.91
N LEU A 264 -28.30 16.11 8.36
CA LEU A 264 -27.91 15.95 6.95
C LEU A 264 -28.93 16.56 5.99
N LEU A 265 -30.23 16.40 6.27
CA LEU A 265 -31.29 16.94 5.42
C LEU A 265 -31.30 18.47 5.38
N ARG A 266 -30.92 19.15 6.47
CA ARG A 266 -30.75 20.62 6.51
C ARG A 266 -29.66 21.09 5.56
N GLU A 267 -28.63 20.28 5.38
CA GLU A 267 -27.54 20.50 4.41
C GLU A 267 -27.91 19.98 2.99
N GLY A 268 -29.18 19.59 2.77
CA GLY A 268 -29.67 19.07 1.50
C GLY A 268 -29.26 17.63 1.20
N VAL A 269 -28.70 16.90 2.17
CA VAL A 269 -28.22 15.52 2.00
C VAL A 269 -29.24 14.53 2.56
N ALA A 270 -29.86 13.73 1.70
CA ALA A 270 -30.73 12.65 2.14
C ALA A 270 -29.92 11.37 2.42
N VAL A 271 -30.08 10.79 3.61
CA VAL A 271 -29.49 9.49 3.96
C VAL A 271 -30.53 8.38 3.83
N LYS A 272 -30.14 7.26 3.22
CA LYS A 272 -30.98 6.07 3.08
C LYS A 272 -30.22 4.84 3.55
N GLU A 273 -30.88 4.03 4.36
CA GLU A 273 -30.44 2.67 4.66
C GLU A 273 -31.10 1.68 3.68
N SER A 274 -30.30 0.79 3.08
CA SER A 274 -30.81 -0.32 2.29
C SER A 274 -29.84 -1.49 2.34
N ARG A 275 -30.36 -2.70 2.58
CA ARG A 275 -29.58 -3.95 2.66
C ARG A 275 -28.37 -3.83 3.61
N GLY A 276 -28.59 -3.22 4.78
CA GLY A 276 -27.56 -3.00 5.81
C GLY A 276 -26.49 -1.97 5.46
N ARG A 277 -26.73 -1.10 4.46
CA ARG A 277 -25.75 -0.12 3.98
C ARG A 277 -26.35 1.28 3.93
N LEU A 278 -25.58 2.27 4.38
CA LEU A 278 -25.92 3.68 4.22
C LEU A 278 -25.54 4.19 2.82
N SER A 279 -26.39 5.05 2.29
CA SER A 279 -26.15 5.79 1.05
C SER A 279 -26.64 7.23 1.21
N TYR A 280 -25.92 8.17 0.59
CA TYR A 280 -26.14 9.60 0.74
C TYR A 280 -26.45 10.23 -0.62
N LEU A 281 -27.55 10.96 -0.73
CA LEU A 281 -27.95 11.69 -1.93
C LEU A 281 -27.73 13.19 -1.69
N THR A 282 -26.81 13.78 -2.44
CA THR A 282 -26.55 15.21 -2.42
C THR A 282 -27.44 15.92 -3.46
N PRO A 283 -27.71 17.23 -3.31
CA PRO A 283 -28.62 17.97 -4.21
C PRO A 283 -28.19 17.95 -5.69
N ASP A 284 -26.89 17.86 -5.94
CA ASP A 284 -26.27 17.86 -7.27
C ASP A 284 -26.35 16.50 -7.99
N ARG A 285 -26.95 15.47 -7.37
CA ARG A 285 -26.92 14.10 -7.89
C ARG A 285 -28.30 13.47 -8.01
N THR A 286 -28.48 12.69 -9.07
CA THR A 286 -29.65 11.81 -9.23
C THR A 286 -29.46 10.42 -8.62
N LYS A 287 -28.21 9.99 -8.42
CA LYS A 287 -27.86 8.68 -7.85
C LYS A 287 -27.08 8.85 -6.53
N PRO A 288 -27.47 8.13 -5.46
CA PRO A 288 -26.81 8.26 -4.17
C PRO A 288 -25.39 7.68 -4.19
N ILE A 289 -24.53 8.23 -3.33
CA ILE A 289 -23.19 7.74 -3.06
C ILE A 289 -23.26 6.77 -1.88
N THR A 290 -22.85 5.53 -2.10
CA THR A 290 -22.82 4.53 -1.01
C THR A 290 -21.68 4.83 -0.04
N ALA A 291 -21.90 4.60 1.26
CA ALA A 291 -20.89 4.80 2.32
C ALA A 291 -19.52 4.20 2.01
N ARG A 292 -19.50 2.98 1.44
CA ARG A 292 -18.26 2.29 1.01
C ARG A 292 -17.39 3.12 0.05
N LYS A 293 -17.98 4.02 -0.74
CA LYS A 293 -17.23 4.91 -1.65
C LYS A 293 -16.61 6.12 -0.93
N LEU A 294 -17.05 6.41 0.29
CA LEU A 294 -16.56 7.50 1.12
C LEU A 294 -15.46 7.02 2.08
N GLY A 295 -15.61 5.81 2.61
CA GLY A 295 -14.64 5.21 3.54
C GLY A 295 -15.34 4.42 4.63
N ASP A 296 -14.55 3.72 5.42
CA ASP A 296 -15.07 2.78 6.42
C ASP A 296 -15.70 3.52 7.62
N ASP A 297 -15.24 4.75 7.95
CA ASP A 297 -15.84 5.62 8.99
C ASP A 297 -17.29 6.03 8.67
N PHE A 298 -17.71 5.89 7.42
CA PHE A 298 -19.04 6.30 6.95
C PHE A 298 -20.00 5.12 6.80
N ASP A 299 -19.52 3.90 7.06
CA ASP A 299 -20.37 2.73 7.00
C ASP A 299 -21.40 2.73 8.13
N ARG A 300 -22.41 1.85 8.03
CA ARG A 300 -23.50 1.81 8.98
C ARG A 300 -23.02 1.52 10.40
N ALA A 301 -22.08 0.59 10.56
CA ALA A 301 -21.61 0.16 11.87
C ALA A 301 -20.82 1.29 12.55
N ALA A 302 -19.90 1.92 11.82
CA ALA A 302 -19.13 3.05 12.31
C ALA A 302 -20.02 4.25 12.67
N VAL A 303 -20.98 4.59 11.81
CA VAL A 303 -21.95 5.67 12.07
C VAL A 303 -22.76 5.39 13.33
N LEU A 304 -23.32 4.19 13.48
CA LEU A 304 -24.10 3.85 14.67
C LEU A 304 -23.26 3.85 15.94
N ALA A 305 -22.03 3.34 15.90
CA ALA A 305 -21.12 3.35 17.04
C ALA A 305 -20.79 4.77 17.50
N VAL A 306 -20.56 5.71 16.57
CA VAL A 306 -20.34 7.13 16.92
C VAL A 306 -21.58 7.75 17.56
N LEU A 307 -22.78 7.45 17.03
CA LEU A 307 -24.03 7.96 17.58
C LEU A 307 -24.29 7.42 18.99
N GLU A 308 -24.03 6.14 19.22
CA GLU A 308 -24.12 5.50 20.53
C GLU A 308 -23.13 6.13 21.52
N GLN A 309 -21.88 6.33 21.12
CA GLN A 309 -20.89 7.04 21.94
C GLN A 309 -21.32 8.47 22.28
N ASN A 310 -21.91 9.19 21.33
CA ASN A 310 -22.39 10.55 21.58
C ASN A 310 -23.59 10.56 22.54
N ALA A 311 -24.49 9.59 22.42
CA ALA A 311 -25.58 9.42 23.38
C ALA A 311 -25.05 9.16 24.81
N GLN A 312 -23.98 8.37 24.94
CA GLN A 312 -23.32 8.06 26.21
C GLN A 312 -22.49 9.24 26.76
N ARG A 313 -21.88 10.05 25.89
CA ARG A 313 -21.15 11.29 26.28
C ARG A 313 -22.04 12.36 26.88
N GLY A 314 -23.35 12.30 26.64
CA GLY A 314 -24.34 13.08 27.38
C GLY A 314 -24.45 12.72 28.87
N VAL A 315 -23.76 11.66 29.34
CA VAL A 315 -23.88 11.13 30.69
C VAL A 315 -22.60 11.25 31.55
N THR A 316 -21.36 11.26 31.03
CA THR A 316 -20.16 11.45 31.88
C THR A 316 -18.86 11.83 31.13
N VAL A 317 -17.92 12.40 31.91
CA VAL A 317 -16.70 13.18 31.60
C VAL A 317 -15.57 12.44 30.84
N ARG A 318 -14.80 13.26 30.09
CA ARG A 318 -13.57 13.02 29.31
C ARG A 318 -12.55 12.04 29.91
N SER A 319 -12.03 11.14 29.08
CA SER A 319 -10.69 10.55 29.23
C SER A 319 -9.74 11.03 28.11
N ILE A 320 -8.49 11.29 28.48
CA ILE A 320 -7.40 11.81 27.62
C ILE A 320 -6.52 10.61 27.20
N PRO A 321 -6.08 10.48 25.93
CA PRO A 321 -5.14 9.42 25.55
C PRO A 321 -3.69 9.77 25.94
N GLN A 322 -2.95 8.80 26.49
CA GLN A 322 -1.50 8.91 26.71
C GLN A 322 -0.68 8.42 25.49
N PRO A 323 0.56 8.92 25.29
CA PRO A 323 1.41 8.61 24.13
C PRO A 323 2.21 7.30 24.30
N GLN A 324 2.55 6.67 23.16
CA GLN A 324 3.33 5.43 23.05
C GLN A 324 4.85 5.68 22.94
N PRO A 325 5.71 4.78 23.46
CA PRO A 325 7.11 4.70 23.04
C PRO A 325 7.26 3.78 21.82
N TYR A 326 7.97 4.30 20.81
CA TYR A 326 8.49 3.57 19.66
C TYR A 326 9.72 2.75 20.09
N ALA A 327 9.92 1.57 19.50
CA ALA A 327 11.21 0.88 19.56
C ALA A 327 11.43 0.05 18.29
N ALA A 328 12.35 0.53 17.43
CA ALA A 328 13.18 -0.30 16.54
C ALA A 328 14.48 -0.64 17.33
N LYS A 329 15.30 -1.66 17.08
CA LYS A 329 15.73 -2.37 15.86
C LYS A 329 16.19 -3.79 16.24
N ASP A 330 16.23 -4.70 15.27
CA ASP A 330 17.45 -5.42 14.82
C ASP A 330 17.10 -6.31 13.62
N ALA A 331 17.71 -6.01 12.48
CA ALA A 331 17.43 -6.60 11.18
C ALA A 331 18.50 -7.62 10.81
N ASP A 332 18.49 -8.78 11.49
CA ASP A 332 18.97 -10.05 10.94
C ASP A 332 18.61 -11.28 11.81
N GLY A 333 17.81 -11.10 12.87
CA GLY A 333 17.43 -12.15 13.83
C GLY A 333 15.93 -12.41 13.92
N VAL A 334 15.56 -13.34 14.81
CA VAL A 334 14.17 -13.59 15.25
C VAL A 334 13.48 -12.25 15.58
N GLN A 335 12.37 -11.94 14.92
CA GLN A 335 11.66 -10.67 15.14
C GLN A 335 10.70 -10.76 16.32
N ARG A 336 10.42 -9.60 16.94
CA ARG A 336 9.43 -9.51 18.03
C ARG A 336 8.03 -9.86 17.52
N LEU A 337 7.26 -10.54 18.37
CA LEU A 337 5.85 -10.81 18.09
C LEU A 337 5.03 -9.52 18.10
N VAL A 338 4.00 -9.47 17.26
CA VAL A 338 3.03 -8.38 17.25
C VAL A 338 2.09 -8.52 18.44
N ASP A 339 1.98 -7.47 19.24
CA ASP A 339 0.91 -7.33 20.24
C ASP A 339 -0.42 -7.08 19.52
N ILE A 340 -1.19 -8.15 19.34
CA ILE A 340 -2.44 -8.12 18.60
C ILE A 340 -3.46 -7.24 19.32
N GLU A 341 -3.56 -7.32 20.64
CA GLU A 341 -4.58 -6.58 21.41
C GLU A 341 -4.34 -5.07 21.32
N GLN A 342 -3.08 -4.64 21.48
CA GLN A 342 -2.69 -3.24 21.31
C GLN A 342 -2.98 -2.75 19.88
N LYS A 343 -2.62 -3.53 18.84
CA LYS A 343 -2.86 -3.14 17.44
C LYS A 343 -4.34 -3.09 17.09
N MET A 344 -5.17 -3.94 17.67
CA MET A 344 -6.63 -3.85 17.50
C MET A 344 -7.19 -2.60 18.19
N ALA A 345 -6.65 -2.19 19.35
CA ALA A 345 -7.02 -0.94 20.02
C ALA A 345 -6.62 0.32 19.22
N GLU A 346 -5.55 0.27 18.43
CA GLU A 346 -5.15 1.31 17.47
C GLU A 346 -6.09 1.41 16.24
N GLY A 347 -7.11 0.54 16.16
CA GLY A 347 -8.12 0.54 15.10
C GLY A 347 -7.73 -0.27 13.86
N LYS A 348 -6.81 -1.23 13.99
CA LYS A 348 -6.54 -2.23 12.95
C LYS A 348 -7.72 -3.20 12.85
N GLY A 349 -8.06 -3.67 11.64
CA GLY A 349 -9.23 -4.53 11.43
C GLY A 349 -8.91 -6.02 11.44
N LYS A 350 -9.95 -6.87 11.34
CA LYS A 350 -9.82 -8.35 11.39
C LYS A 350 -8.82 -8.95 10.39
N GLY A 351 -8.63 -8.31 9.23
CA GLY A 351 -7.59 -8.71 8.27
C GLY A 351 -6.17 -8.61 8.83
N TYR A 352 -5.88 -7.52 9.56
CA TYR A 352 -4.62 -7.30 10.26
C TYR A 352 -4.46 -8.25 11.43
N GLU A 353 -5.53 -8.50 12.19
CA GLU A 353 -5.53 -9.48 13.28
C GLU A 353 -5.11 -10.87 12.78
N HIS A 354 -5.72 -11.33 11.69
CA HIS A 354 -5.40 -12.61 11.08
C HIS A 354 -3.96 -12.65 10.56
N TRP A 355 -3.50 -11.57 9.93
CA TRP A 355 -2.11 -11.43 9.51
C TRP A 355 -1.16 -11.51 10.71
N ALA A 356 -1.40 -10.75 11.78
CA ALA A 356 -0.55 -10.73 12.97
C ALA A 356 -0.48 -12.10 13.67
N LYS A 357 -1.56 -12.90 13.65
CA LYS A 357 -1.53 -14.30 14.12
C LYS A 357 -0.59 -15.15 13.27
N ILE A 358 -0.70 -15.06 11.94
CA ILE A 358 0.17 -15.80 11.02
C ILE A 358 1.63 -15.34 11.17
N HIS A 359 1.85 -14.03 11.26
CA HIS A 359 3.16 -13.42 11.53
C HIS A 359 3.79 -14.02 12.79
N ASN A 360 3.06 -13.98 13.91
CA ASN A 360 3.54 -14.49 15.18
C ASN A 360 3.89 -15.99 15.10
N ILE A 361 3.07 -16.80 14.43
CA ILE A 361 3.36 -18.22 14.21
C ILE A 361 4.64 -18.40 13.38
N LYS A 362 4.80 -17.65 12.27
CA LYS A 362 6.01 -17.67 11.43
C LYS A 362 7.25 -17.30 12.25
N GLN A 363 7.16 -16.29 13.11
CA GLN A 363 8.28 -15.87 13.97
C GLN A 363 8.59 -16.92 15.04
N MET A 364 7.58 -17.48 15.72
CA MET A 364 7.79 -18.56 16.69
C MET A 364 8.48 -19.78 16.07
N ALA A 365 8.10 -20.16 14.84
CA ALA A 365 8.76 -21.24 14.12
C ALA A 365 10.23 -20.90 13.79
N LYS A 366 10.54 -19.65 13.43
CA LYS A 366 11.93 -19.20 13.24
C LYS A 366 12.71 -19.21 14.55
N THR A 367 12.13 -18.77 15.66
CA THR A 367 12.74 -18.85 17.00
C THR A 367 13.12 -20.27 17.34
N LEU A 368 12.20 -21.21 17.10
CA LEU A 368 12.43 -22.63 17.38
C LEU A 368 13.55 -23.22 16.50
N ASN A 369 13.61 -22.86 15.21
CA ASN A 369 14.70 -23.28 14.33
C ASN A 369 16.06 -22.71 14.79
N VAL A 370 16.10 -21.45 15.23
CA VAL A 370 17.33 -20.83 15.76
C VAL A 370 17.77 -21.54 17.04
N TYR A 371 16.85 -21.83 17.97
CA TYR A 371 17.16 -22.60 19.17
C TYR A 371 17.79 -23.95 18.83
N GLN A 372 17.17 -24.70 17.91
CA GLN A 372 17.72 -25.99 17.46
C GLN A 372 19.10 -25.86 16.81
N GLN A 373 19.34 -24.84 16.00
CA GLN A 373 20.65 -24.60 15.37
C GLN A 373 21.76 -24.34 16.39
N TYR A 374 21.45 -23.63 17.48
CA TYR A 374 22.41 -23.32 18.55
C TYR A 374 22.39 -24.36 19.70
N GLY A 375 21.68 -25.49 19.53
CA GLY A 375 21.66 -26.58 20.51
C GLY A 375 20.76 -26.35 21.72
N PHE A 376 19.93 -25.31 21.70
CA PHE A 376 18.93 -25.05 22.75
C PHE A 376 17.62 -25.74 22.41
N THR A 377 17.01 -26.36 23.43
CA THR A 377 15.69 -27.01 23.29
C THR A 377 14.58 -26.26 24.03
N SER A 378 14.92 -25.24 24.82
CA SER A 378 13.96 -24.36 25.50
C SER A 378 14.54 -22.97 25.79
N PRO A 379 13.69 -21.94 26.02
CA PRO A 379 14.13 -20.62 26.48
C PRO A 379 14.96 -20.68 27.77
N GLU A 380 14.58 -21.55 28.71
CA GLU A 380 15.25 -21.71 30.00
C GLU A 380 16.69 -22.24 29.86
N GLN A 381 16.96 -23.06 28.85
CA GLN A 381 18.32 -23.53 28.56
C GLN A 381 19.21 -22.42 28.00
N LEU A 382 18.64 -21.52 27.19
CA LEU A 382 19.34 -20.36 26.67
C LEU A 382 19.65 -19.36 27.79
N GLU A 383 18.68 -19.11 28.68
CA GLU A 383 18.85 -18.21 29.83
C GLU A 383 19.92 -18.73 30.80
N ALA A 384 19.90 -20.02 31.14
CA ALA A 384 20.93 -20.63 31.98
C ALA A 384 22.33 -20.59 31.35
N ALA A 385 22.44 -20.79 30.04
CA ALA A 385 23.71 -20.68 29.32
C ALA A 385 24.23 -19.23 29.28
N PHE A 386 23.32 -18.25 29.13
CA PHE A 386 23.65 -16.84 29.18
C PHE A 386 24.15 -16.43 30.58
N ASP A 387 23.44 -16.83 31.64
CA ASP A 387 23.84 -16.55 33.02
C ASP A 387 25.21 -17.16 33.34
N THR A 388 25.45 -18.40 32.91
CA THR A 388 26.74 -19.08 33.07
C THR A 388 27.86 -18.31 32.35
N ALA A 389 27.66 -17.95 31.08
CA ALA A 389 28.64 -17.19 30.30
C ALA A 389 28.87 -15.78 30.89
N TYR A 390 27.84 -15.15 31.44
CA TYR A 390 27.93 -13.84 32.11
C TYR A 390 28.75 -13.93 33.40
N GLU A 391 28.56 -14.98 34.20
CA GLU A 391 29.37 -15.25 35.40
C GLU A 391 30.83 -15.54 35.06
N GLU A 392 31.11 -16.35 34.02
CA GLU A 392 32.47 -16.64 33.55
C GLU A 392 33.19 -15.38 33.03
N MET A 393 32.49 -14.52 32.29
CA MET A 393 33.04 -13.23 31.83
C MET A 393 33.36 -12.30 33.00
N ARG A 394 32.54 -12.33 34.05
CA ARG A 394 32.73 -11.52 35.26
C ARG A 394 33.92 -12.00 36.09
N GLN A 395 34.22 -13.30 36.07
CA GLN A 395 35.38 -13.88 36.76
C GLN A 395 36.70 -13.68 36.00
N THR A 396 36.65 -13.51 34.68
CA THR A 396 37.84 -13.28 33.83
C THR A 396 38.20 -11.80 33.63
N SER A 397 37.31 -10.89 34.04
CA SER A 397 37.48 -9.42 33.90
C SER A 397 37.83 -8.71 35.22
N GLY A 398 38.13 -9.45 36.29
CA GLY A 398 38.71 -8.94 37.54
C GLY A 398 40.20 -9.22 37.58
#